data_AF-A0A4R7ZPA7-F1
#
_entry.id   AF-A0A4R7ZPA7-F1
#
_cell.length_a   1.000
_cell.length_b   1.000
_cell.length_c   1.000
_cell.angle_alpha   90.00
_cell.angle_beta   90.00
_cell.angle_gamma   90.00
#
_symmetry.space_group_name_H-M   'P 1'
#
loop_
_entity.id
_entity.type
_entity.pdbx_description
1 polymer ?
#
loop_
_entity_poly.entity_id
_entity_poly.type
_entity_poly.pdbx_seq_one_letter_code
_entity_poly.pdbx_strand_id
1 'polypeptide(L)'
;MDVLSAAERVGFSERDRVRFQPVENELRVPDEAEALLEYCGVNAADRQEMLAARPDPDRDPDWWAIASALAGEVERDLGLAVPSTGFRGWPAVPRDASAVGLFAGAWALLANVPRLLQLHADRGVPESVTVATISALGGVMATHRQVFGRAGVGLMPLWGPPLRFRGADYEIGRHDYTRTQLGLGDGVSGHLLLIHIPPTGPLDVQASEESVATAVESFKRWYPEEPIAALACHSWLLDPQLAEYLRPDSNIIRFQRRFDLLPLLTPEDQSEGDRELMRLGLQLPVPDGALTEEDLAGVPQDSTLQRAFVTHLRSGRHWYGRTGMLTGWN
;
A
#
# COMPACT_ATOMS: atom_id res chain seq x y z
N MET A 1 18.27 22.35 -4.34
CA MET A 1 19.00 21.86 -3.15
C MET A 1 19.20 20.35 -3.30
N ASP A 2 20.35 19.78 -2.89
CA ASP A 2 20.54 18.33 -2.93
C ASP A 2 19.61 17.61 -1.94
N VAL A 3 18.84 16.63 -2.43
CA VAL A 3 17.81 15.93 -1.64
C VAL A 3 18.43 15.05 -0.56
N LEU A 4 19.60 14.46 -0.79
CA LEU A 4 20.26 13.60 0.20
C LEU A 4 20.72 14.43 1.40
N SER A 5 21.29 15.61 1.13
CA SER A 5 21.64 16.60 2.16
C SER A 5 20.42 17.14 2.90
N ALA A 6 19.30 17.36 2.20
CA ALA A 6 18.04 17.78 2.84
C ALA A 6 17.48 16.69 3.77
N ALA A 7 17.44 15.44 3.29
CA ALA A 7 16.99 14.29 4.05
C ALA A 7 17.87 14.06 5.31
N GLU A 8 19.17 14.27 5.21
CA GLU A 8 20.08 14.24 6.37
C GLU A 8 19.74 15.34 7.39
N ARG A 9 19.58 16.59 6.96
CA ARG A 9 19.27 17.72 7.85
C ARG A 9 17.97 17.55 8.61
N VAL A 10 16.95 16.96 7.98
CA VAL A 10 15.65 16.71 8.63
C VAL A 10 15.62 15.42 9.44
N GLY A 11 16.71 14.62 9.45
CA GLY A 11 16.89 13.49 10.36
C GLY A 11 16.57 12.11 9.79
N PHE A 12 16.48 11.92 8.48
CA PHE A 12 16.33 10.57 7.91
C PHE A 12 17.57 9.71 8.18
N SER A 13 17.33 8.43 8.48
CA SER A 13 18.41 7.44 8.66
C SER A 13 19.22 7.27 7.36
N GLU A 14 20.47 6.83 7.46
CA GLU A 14 21.28 6.48 6.27
C GLU A 14 20.57 5.48 5.36
N ARG A 15 19.90 4.48 5.95
CA ARG A 15 19.11 3.47 5.24
C ARG A 15 17.94 4.07 4.45
N ASP A 16 17.34 5.16 4.94
CA ASP A 16 16.20 5.80 4.29
C ASP A 16 16.62 6.87 3.28
N ARG A 17 17.75 7.55 3.52
CA ARG A 17 18.29 8.57 2.60
C ARG A 17 18.55 8.01 1.20
N VAL A 18 19.07 6.80 1.10
CA VAL A 18 19.35 6.13 -0.20
C VAL A 18 18.09 5.86 -1.04
N ARG A 19 16.89 6.10 -0.49
CA ARG A 19 15.62 5.99 -1.20
C ARG A 19 15.32 7.18 -2.09
N PHE A 20 15.81 8.37 -1.73
CA PHE A 20 15.55 9.59 -2.50
C PHE A 20 16.49 9.68 -3.69
N GLN A 21 15.94 10.06 -4.83
CA GLN A 21 16.70 10.32 -6.05
C GLN A 21 16.56 11.80 -6.42
N PRO A 22 17.62 12.44 -6.92
CA PRO A 22 17.51 13.78 -7.49
C PRO A 22 16.50 13.79 -8.64
N VAL A 23 15.77 14.89 -8.77
CA VAL A 23 14.78 15.11 -9.84
C VAL A 23 15.12 16.39 -10.59
N GLU A 24 14.78 16.43 -11.87
CA GLU A 24 14.96 17.61 -12.71
C GLU A 24 13.87 18.66 -12.48
N ASN A 25 12.65 18.20 -12.18
CA ASN A 25 11.50 19.05 -11.93
C ASN A 25 11.21 19.19 -10.44
N GLU A 26 10.91 20.42 -10.01
CA GLU A 26 10.45 20.70 -8.66
C GLU A 26 8.95 20.41 -8.49
N LEU A 27 8.54 20.27 -7.22
CA LEU A 27 7.15 20.09 -6.83
C LEU A 27 6.25 21.19 -7.43
N ARG A 28 5.16 20.79 -8.08
CA ARG A 28 4.12 21.69 -8.55
C ARG A 28 2.87 21.53 -7.69
N VAL A 29 2.71 22.43 -6.73
CA VAL A 29 1.53 22.43 -5.87
C VAL A 29 0.30 22.86 -6.72
N PRO A 30 -0.76 22.04 -6.79
CA PRO A 30 -1.94 22.39 -7.60
C PRO A 30 -2.64 23.65 -7.10
N ASP A 31 -3.11 24.50 -8.02
CA ASP A 31 -3.90 25.70 -7.67
C ASP A 31 -5.24 25.32 -7.01
N GLU A 32 -5.85 24.22 -7.45
CA GLU A 32 -7.12 23.68 -6.95
C GLU A 32 -6.92 22.60 -5.87
N ALA A 33 -5.88 22.75 -5.03
CA ALA A 33 -5.50 21.73 -4.06
C ALA A 33 -6.66 21.26 -3.15
N GLU A 34 -7.51 22.18 -2.68
CA GLU A 34 -8.65 21.82 -1.82
C GLU A 34 -9.66 20.89 -2.51
N ALA A 35 -10.02 21.20 -3.76
CA ALA A 35 -10.94 20.40 -4.55
C ALA A 35 -10.35 19.02 -4.88
N LEU A 36 -9.05 18.96 -5.21
CA LEU A 36 -8.36 17.68 -5.43
C LEU A 36 -8.28 16.84 -4.15
N LEU A 37 -8.08 17.46 -2.98
CA LEU A 37 -8.08 16.74 -1.72
C LEU A 37 -9.46 16.18 -1.38
N GLU A 38 -10.53 16.94 -1.64
CA GLU A 38 -11.90 16.44 -1.51
C GLU A 38 -12.17 15.28 -2.47
N TYR A 39 -11.73 15.39 -3.73
CA TYR A 39 -11.83 14.32 -4.73
C TYR A 39 -11.05 13.06 -4.34
N CYS A 40 -9.91 13.22 -3.65
CA CYS A 40 -9.13 12.13 -3.06
C CYS A 40 -9.70 11.59 -1.73
N GLY A 41 -10.94 11.95 -1.37
CA GLY A 41 -11.63 11.43 -0.18
C GLY A 41 -11.07 11.90 1.16
N VAL A 42 -10.25 12.96 1.18
CA VAL A 42 -9.64 13.49 2.41
C VAL A 42 -10.70 14.20 3.24
N ASN A 43 -10.82 13.90 4.53
CA ASN A 43 -11.81 14.55 5.41
C ASN A 43 -11.50 16.04 5.62
N ALA A 44 -12.51 16.84 5.94
CA ALA A 44 -12.39 18.30 6.01
C ALA A 44 -11.32 18.81 7.01
N ALA A 45 -11.16 18.14 8.16
CA ALA A 45 -10.17 18.53 9.16
C ALA A 45 -8.74 18.29 8.66
N ASP A 46 -8.49 17.12 8.06
CA ASP A 46 -7.21 16.78 7.44
C ASP A 46 -6.89 17.70 6.25
N ARG A 47 -7.89 18.09 5.44
CA ARG A 47 -7.71 19.06 4.35
C ARG A 47 -7.24 20.41 4.89
N GLN A 48 -7.90 20.95 5.91
CA GLN A 48 -7.53 22.23 6.52
C GLN A 48 -6.11 22.22 7.08
N GLU A 49 -5.73 21.16 7.81
CA GLU A 49 -4.39 21.04 8.36
C GLU A 49 -3.33 20.88 7.27
N MET A 50 -3.59 20.09 6.22
CA MET A 50 -2.67 19.92 5.10
C MET A 50 -2.46 21.23 4.32
N LEU A 51 -3.54 21.97 4.04
CA LEU A 51 -3.47 23.27 3.36
C LEU A 51 -2.71 24.31 4.19
N ALA A 52 -2.88 24.31 5.52
CA ALA A 52 -2.11 25.16 6.43
C ALA A 52 -0.62 24.79 6.48
N ALA A 53 -0.29 23.52 6.20
CA ALA A 53 1.06 22.98 6.14
C ALA A 53 1.60 22.86 4.70
N ARG A 54 1.20 23.78 3.81
CA ARG A 54 1.71 23.84 2.44
C ARG A 54 3.23 24.09 2.44
N PRO A 55 4.04 23.24 1.79
CA PRO A 55 5.49 23.43 1.72
C PRO A 55 5.81 24.68 0.90
N ASP A 56 6.87 25.38 1.29
CA ASP A 56 7.35 26.60 0.65
C ASP A 56 8.86 26.48 0.38
N PRO A 57 9.34 26.81 -0.84
CA PRO A 57 10.74 26.62 -1.20
C PRO A 57 11.72 27.50 -0.40
N ASP A 58 11.28 28.68 0.08
CA ASP A 58 12.13 29.60 0.83
C ASP A 58 12.09 29.32 2.34
N ARG A 59 10.91 28.99 2.88
CA ARG A 59 10.73 28.72 4.32
C ARG A 59 11.03 27.28 4.71
N ASP A 60 10.76 26.33 3.83
CA ASP A 60 10.85 24.89 4.06
C ASP A 60 11.73 24.19 3.01
N PRO A 61 12.94 24.69 2.69
CA PRO A 61 13.72 24.23 1.52
C PRO A 61 14.06 22.74 1.56
N ASP A 62 14.28 22.17 2.75
CA ASP A 62 14.57 20.75 2.92
C ASP A 62 13.34 19.88 2.60
N TRP A 63 12.17 20.24 3.13
CA TRP A 63 10.93 19.52 2.85
C TRP A 63 10.44 19.73 1.42
N TRP A 64 10.69 20.91 0.84
CA TRP A 64 10.44 21.16 -0.59
C TRP A 64 11.27 20.23 -1.47
N ALA A 65 12.56 20.06 -1.18
CA ALA A 65 13.44 19.15 -1.92
C ALA A 65 12.98 17.69 -1.80
N ILE A 66 12.58 17.26 -0.59
CA ILE A 66 12.08 15.91 -0.34
C ILE A 66 10.75 15.66 -1.06
N ALA A 67 9.78 16.57 -0.92
CA ALA A 67 8.49 16.46 -1.60
C ALA A 67 8.64 16.49 -3.12
N SER A 68 9.58 17.28 -3.66
CA SER A 68 9.93 17.29 -5.08
C SER A 68 10.47 15.94 -5.53
N ALA A 69 11.39 15.32 -4.78
CA ALA A 69 11.94 14.01 -5.12
C ALA A 69 10.86 12.91 -5.10
N LEU A 70 9.96 12.93 -4.12
CA LEU A 70 8.82 12.01 -4.06
C LEU A 70 7.86 12.23 -5.24
N ALA A 71 7.56 13.49 -5.59
CA ALA A 71 6.68 13.82 -6.69
C ALA A 71 7.27 13.40 -8.04
N GLY A 72 8.56 13.66 -8.25
CA GLY A 72 9.24 13.30 -9.50
C GLY A 72 9.45 11.80 -9.66
N GLU A 73 9.51 11.02 -8.58
CA GLU A 73 9.42 9.56 -8.68
C GLU A 73 8.08 9.10 -9.25
N VAL A 74 6.96 9.62 -8.72
CA VAL A 74 5.62 9.28 -9.23
C VAL A 74 5.49 9.67 -10.70
N GLU A 75 5.98 10.85 -11.06
CA GLU A 75 5.95 11.34 -12.45
C GLU A 75 6.79 10.47 -13.39
N ARG A 76 8.03 10.14 -13.00
CA ARG A 76 8.95 9.33 -13.80
C ARG A 76 8.38 7.94 -14.08
N ASP A 77 7.71 7.35 -13.11
CA ASP A 77 7.19 5.99 -13.19
C ASP A 77 5.68 5.96 -13.58
N LEU A 78 5.12 7.10 -13.99
CA LEU A 78 3.70 7.24 -14.32
C LEU A 78 3.29 6.28 -15.45
N GLY A 79 2.29 5.45 -15.16
CA GLY A 79 1.74 4.47 -16.09
C GLY A 79 2.57 3.21 -16.27
N LEU A 80 3.72 3.08 -15.59
CA LEU A 80 4.55 1.88 -15.64
C LEU A 80 4.11 0.84 -14.60
N ALA A 81 4.15 -0.43 -14.97
CA ALA A 81 4.03 -1.54 -14.03
C ALA A 81 5.22 -1.55 -13.04
N VAL A 82 5.01 -2.13 -11.85
CA VAL A 82 6.09 -2.36 -10.87
C VAL A 82 7.16 -3.25 -11.51
N PRO A 83 8.45 -2.90 -11.46
CA PRO A 83 9.49 -3.74 -12.03
C PRO A 83 9.60 -5.07 -11.28
N SER A 84 10.17 -6.09 -11.91
CA SER A 84 10.31 -7.42 -11.29
C SER A 84 11.23 -7.45 -10.07
N THR A 85 12.03 -6.39 -9.88
CA THR A 85 12.84 -6.14 -8.68
C THR A 85 12.02 -5.60 -7.50
N GLY A 86 10.72 -5.38 -7.71
CA GLY A 86 9.77 -4.93 -6.71
C GLY A 86 9.71 -3.41 -6.55
N PHE A 87 8.89 -2.98 -5.59
CA PHE A 87 8.75 -1.58 -5.20
C PHE A 87 9.09 -1.41 -3.72
N ARG A 88 9.98 -0.47 -3.42
CA ARG A 88 10.26 -0.06 -2.04
C ARG A 88 9.39 1.13 -1.69
N GLY A 89 8.50 0.95 -0.71
CA GLY A 89 7.64 2.03 -0.20
C GLY A 89 8.43 3.24 0.30
N TRP A 90 7.75 4.39 0.36
CA TRP A 90 8.35 5.60 0.93
C TRP A 90 8.54 5.44 2.44
N PRO A 91 9.70 5.87 2.97
CA PRO A 91 10.02 5.71 4.38
C PRO A 91 9.12 6.62 5.22
N ALA A 92 8.92 6.24 6.48
CA ALA A 92 8.37 7.16 7.46
C ALA A 92 9.33 8.33 7.68
N VAL A 93 8.78 9.51 7.93
CA VAL A 93 9.55 10.70 8.32
C VAL A 93 9.98 10.59 9.79
N PRO A 94 11.03 11.33 10.20
CA PRO A 94 11.42 11.42 11.61
C PRO A 94 10.27 11.83 12.52
N ARG A 95 10.20 11.28 13.74
CA ARG A 95 9.04 11.44 14.64
C ARG A 95 8.78 12.89 15.05
N ASP A 96 9.84 13.70 15.08
CA ASP A 96 9.85 15.13 15.39
C ASP A 96 9.66 16.03 14.16
N ALA A 97 9.32 15.45 12.99
CA ALA A 97 9.03 16.22 11.78
C ALA A 97 7.95 17.29 12.00
N SER A 98 8.15 18.42 11.31
CA SER A 98 7.19 19.53 11.25
C SER A 98 5.90 19.08 10.57
N ALA A 99 4.82 19.89 10.70
CA ALA A 99 3.57 19.63 9.97
C ALA A 99 3.81 19.50 8.45
N VAL A 100 4.68 20.34 7.87
CA VAL A 100 5.08 20.26 6.46
C VAL A 100 5.69 18.89 6.15
N GLY A 101 6.59 18.38 7.00
CA GLY A 101 7.17 17.05 6.85
C GLY A 101 6.14 15.92 6.93
N LEU A 102 5.18 16.02 7.84
CA LEU A 102 4.10 15.02 7.97
C LEU A 102 3.22 14.93 6.71
N PHE A 103 3.10 16.02 5.94
CA PHE A 103 2.33 16.08 4.70
C PHE A 103 3.19 16.04 3.42
N ALA A 104 4.52 15.95 3.51
CA ALA A 104 5.40 16.01 2.34
C ALA A 104 5.04 14.94 1.29
N GLY A 105 4.78 13.71 1.72
CA GLY A 105 4.29 12.65 0.84
C GLY A 105 2.90 12.93 0.27
N ALA A 106 1.98 13.51 1.04
CA ALA A 106 0.64 13.85 0.57
C ALA A 106 0.68 14.93 -0.52
N TRP A 107 1.52 15.96 -0.35
CA TRP A 107 1.71 16.99 -1.38
C TRP A 107 2.35 16.43 -2.65
N ALA A 108 3.31 15.51 -2.52
CA ALA A 108 3.92 14.83 -3.66
C ALA A 108 2.91 14.00 -4.47
N LEU A 109 2.00 13.30 -3.79
CA LEU A 109 0.90 12.56 -4.42
C LEU A 109 -0.09 13.52 -5.10
N LEU A 110 -0.53 14.56 -4.38
CA LEU A 110 -1.51 15.53 -4.89
C LEU A 110 -1.01 16.24 -6.15
N ALA A 111 0.28 16.59 -6.22
CA ALA A 111 0.91 17.21 -7.39
C ALA A 111 0.78 16.36 -8.68
N ASN A 112 0.67 15.04 -8.55
CA ASN A 112 0.58 14.13 -9.68
C ASN A 112 -0.86 13.78 -10.09
N VAL A 113 -1.88 14.18 -9.31
CA VAL A 113 -3.29 13.84 -9.59
C VAL A 113 -3.74 14.29 -10.98
N PRO A 114 -3.45 15.51 -11.47
CA PRO A 114 -3.87 15.90 -12.82
C PRO A 114 -3.30 14.99 -13.92
N ARG A 115 -2.05 14.54 -13.78
CA ARG A 115 -1.40 13.64 -14.74
C ARG A 115 -1.97 12.22 -14.66
N LEU A 116 -2.26 11.74 -13.45
CA LEU A 116 -2.95 10.47 -13.24
C LEU A 116 -4.36 10.47 -13.85
N LEU A 117 -5.12 11.54 -13.65
CA LEU A 117 -6.47 11.66 -14.23
C LEU A 117 -6.42 11.62 -15.76
N GLN A 118 -5.44 12.31 -16.37
CA GLN A 118 -5.23 12.23 -17.81
C GLN A 118 -4.88 10.80 -18.25
N LEU A 119 -3.96 10.13 -17.54
CA LEU A 119 -3.61 8.74 -17.82
C LEU A 119 -4.85 7.82 -17.77
N HIS A 120 -5.66 7.94 -16.71
CA HIS A 120 -6.87 7.14 -16.56
C HIS A 120 -7.88 7.41 -17.69
N ALA A 121 -8.07 8.67 -18.07
CA ALA A 121 -8.93 9.05 -19.18
C ALA A 121 -8.45 8.46 -20.52
N ASP A 122 -7.15 8.59 -20.81
CA ASP A 122 -6.53 8.07 -22.04
C ASP A 122 -6.64 6.54 -22.12
N ARG A 123 -6.59 5.86 -20.98
CA ARG A 123 -6.70 4.40 -20.85
C ARG A 123 -8.15 3.91 -20.80
N GLY A 124 -9.13 4.82 -20.72
CA GLY A 124 -10.55 4.46 -20.59
C GLY A 124 -10.90 3.81 -19.25
N VAL A 125 -10.20 4.19 -18.17
CA VAL A 125 -10.50 3.77 -16.80
C VAL A 125 -11.79 4.47 -16.35
N PRO A 126 -12.82 3.76 -15.88
CA PRO A 126 -14.04 4.38 -15.36
C PRO A 126 -13.75 5.34 -14.21
N GLU A 127 -14.51 6.43 -14.14
CA GLU A 127 -14.40 7.42 -13.07
C GLU A 127 -14.55 6.78 -11.68
N SER A 128 -15.47 5.81 -11.53
CA SER A 128 -15.67 5.10 -10.26
C SER A 128 -14.42 4.34 -9.77
N VAL A 129 -13.67 3.73 -10.69
CA VAL A 129 -12.39 3.05 -10.38
C VAL A 129 -11.32 4.08 -10.05
N THR A 130 -11.29 5.20 -10.77
CA THR A 130 -10.38 6.30 -10.49
C THR A 130 -10.58 6.85 -9.08
N VAL A 131 -11.82 7.18 -8.72
CA VAL A 131 -12.19 7.71 -7.39
C VAL A 131 -11.85 6.71 -6.30
N ALA A 132 -12.20 5.43 -6.47
CA ALA A 132 -11.86 4.38 -5.49
C ALA A 132 -10.34 4.29 -5.28
N THR A 133 -9.58 4.30 -6.38
CA THR A 133 -8.12 4.20 -6.35
C THR A 133 -7.48 5.38 -5.61
N ILE A 134 -7.80 6.62 -5.98
CA ILE A 134 -7.17 7.82 -5.39
C ILE A 134 -7.64 8.12 -3.97
N SER A 135 -8.81 7.59 -3.56
CA SER A 135 -9.33 7.71 -2.19
C SER A 135 -8.40 7.09 -1.14
N ALA A 136 -7.37 6.34 -1.57
CA ALA A 136 -6.25 5.93 -0.73
C ALA A 136 -5.60 7.07 0.05
N LEU A 137 -5.55 8.30 -0.50
CA LEU A 137 -4.99 9.43 0.24
C LEU A 137 -5.85 9.77 1.46
N GLY A 138 -7.17 9.87 1.29
CA GLY A 138 -8.08 10.04 2.42
C GLY A 138 -8.00 8.90 3.43
N GLY A 139 -7.95 7.66 2.96
CA GLY A 139 -7.84 6.47 3.81
C GLY A 139 -6.55 6.44 4.64
N VAL A 140 -5.41 6.77 4.05
CA VAL A 140 -4.12 6.77 4.77
C VAL A 140 -4.02 7.94 5.75
N MET A 141 -4.58 9.11 5.42
CA MET A 141 -4.63 10.26 6.34
C MET A 141 -5.52 9.97 7.57
N ALA A 142 -6.68 9.36 7.34
CA ALA A 142 -7.57 8.95 8.43
C ALA A 142 -6.89 7.91 9.34
N THR A 143 -6.20 6.93 8.75
CA THR A 143 -5.43 5.92 9.49
C THR A 143 -4.31 6.57 10.31
N HIS A 144 -3.53 7.47 9.70
CA HIS A 144 -2.46 8.18 10.39
C HIS A 144 -2.99 8.96 11.59
N ARG A 145 -4.11 9.68 11.44
CA ARG A 145 -4.76 10.39 12.55
C ARG A 145 -5.22 9.45 13.65
N GLN A 146 -5.84 8.33 13.30
CA GLN A 146 -6.31 7.35 14.26
C GLN A 146 -5.15 6.73 15.06
N VAL A 147 -4.05 6.39 14.40
CA VAL A 147 -2.91 5.70 15.02
C VAL A 147 -2.03 6.64 15.82
N PHE A 148 -1.75 7.84 15.31
CA PHE A 148 -0.76 8.76 15.90
C PHE A 148 -1.40 9.97 16.59
N GLY A 149 -2.71 10.15 16.51
CA GLY A 149 -3.42 11.32 17.04
C GLY A 149 -3.10 12.63 16.33
N ARG A 150 -2.44 12.58 15.16
CA ARG A 150 -1.96 13.74 14.39
C ARG A 150 -2.36 13.62 12.93
N ALA A 151 -2.72 14.74 12.30
CA ALA A 151 -2.90 14.78 10.86
C ALA A 151 -1.56 14.55 10.13
N GLY A 152 -1.61 13.90 8.97
CA GLY A 152 -0.41 13.59 8.19
C GLY A 152 -0.52 12.28 7.45
N VAL A 153 0.58 11.91 6.79
CA VAL A 153 0.83 10.58 6.24
C VAL A 153 2.24 10.07 6.60
N GLY A 154 3.08 10.94 7.18
CA GLY A 154 4.52 10.73 7.27
C GLY A 154 4.99 9.75 8.34
N LEU A 155 4.25 9.51 9.43
CA LEU A 155 4.75 8.65 10.53
C LEU A 155 4.63 7.14 10.26
N MET A 156 4.16 6.77 9.07
CA MET A 156 4.11 5.39 8.60
C MET A 156 4.71 5.27 7.20
N PRO A 157 5.34 4.15 6.86
CA PRO A 157 5.77 3.90 5.49
C PRO A 157 4.58 3.90 4.51
N LEU A 158 4.77 4.45 3.32
CA LEU A 158 3.74 4.51 2.28
C LEU A 158 4.10 3.59 1.12
N TRP A 159 3.43 2.43 1.06
CA TRP A 159 3.61 1.47 -0.03
C TRP A 159 2.52 1.62 -1.11
N GLY A 160 1.24 1.60 -0.72
CA GLY A 160 0.12 1.65 -1.65
C GLY A 160 -0.07 3.01 -2.36
N PRO A 161 -0.16 4.15 -1.63
CA PRO A 161 -0.46 5.43 -2.26
C PRO A 161 0.47 5.83 -3.41
N PRO A 162 1.81 5.68 -3.32
CA PRO A 162 2.69 5.97 -4.47
C PRO A 162 2.38 5.12 -5.72
N LEU A 163 1.99 3.84 -5.53
CA LEU A 163 1.62 2.94 -6.64
C LEU A 163 0.28 3.33 -7.28
N ARG A 164 -0.70 3.69 -6.46
CA ARG A 164 -2.01 4.16 -6.91
C ARG A 164 -1.90 5.46 -7.68
N PHE A 165 -1.09 6.41 -7.18
CA PHE A 165 -0.95 7.73 -7.79
C PHE A 165 -0.07 7.77 -9.04
N ARG A 166 0.68 6.68 -9.32
CA ARG A 166 1.37 6.48 -10.60
C ARG A 166 0.61 5.57 -11.57
N GLY A 167 -0.61 5.12 -11.25
CA GLY A 167 -1.39 4.22 -12.11
C GLY A 167 -0.83 2.81 -12.22
N ALA A 168 -0.13 2.33 -11.19
CA ALA A 168 0.35 0.94 -11.10
C ALA A 168 -0.60 0.04 -10.28
N ASP A 169 -1.36 0.62 -9.36
CA ASP A 169 -2.32 -0.08 -8.48
C ASP A 169 -3.72 0.51 -8.64
N TYR A 170 -4.74 -0.36 -8.68
CA TYR A 170 -6.14 0.02 -8.90
C TYR A 170 -7.07 -0.70 -7.94
N GLU A 171 -8.02 0.03 -7.36
CA GLU A 171 -9.09 -0.55 -6.54
C GLU A 171 -10.30 -0.89 -7.43
N ILE A 172 -10.64 -2.18 -7.53
CA ILE A 172 -11.71 -2.68 -8.40
C ILE A 172 -12.57 -3.64 -7.61
N GLY A 173 -13.74 -3.20 -7.14
CA GLY A 173 -14.66 -4.06 -6.39
C GLY A 173 -14.15 -4.35 -4.98
N ARG A 174 -13.84 -5.61 -4.67
CA ARG A 174 -13.44 -6.04 -3.32
C ARG A 174 -11.92 -6.00 -3.10
N HIS A 175 -11.13 -5.91 -4.17
CA HIS A 175 -9.67 -6.02 -4.11
C HIS A 175 -8.99 -4.84 -4.77
N ASP A 176 -7.71 -4.69 -4.45
CA ASP A 176 -6.80 -3.88 -5.25
C ASP A 176 -5.90 -4.77 -6.10
N TYR A 177 -5.44 -4.22 -7.22
CA TYR A 177 -4.65 -4.92 -8.22
C TYR A 177 -3.43 -4.09 -8.60
N THR A 178 -2.25 -4.54 -8.19
CA THR A 178 -0.98 -3.95 -8.62
C THR A 178 -0.45 -4.66 -9.86
N ARG A 179 -0.26 -3.91 -10.94
CA ARG A 179 0.43 -4.38 -12.16
C ARG A 179 1.92 -4.53 -11.88
N THR A 180 2.46 -5.73 -12.08
CA THR A 180 3.87 -6.06 -11.80
C THR A 180 4.49 -6.82 -12.96
N GLN A 181 5.76 -6.58 -13.27
CA GLN A 181 6.52 -7.37 -14.23
C GLN A 181 6.92 -8.72 -13.63
N LEU A 182 6.69 -9.79 -14.39
CA LEU A 182 7.26 -11.11 -14.11
C LEU A 182 8.67 -11.16 -14.69
N GLY A 183 9.69 -11.09 -13.83
CA GLY A 183 11.09 -11.22 -14.24
C GLY A 183 11.56 -12.67 -14.20
N LEU A 184 12.31 -13.08 -15.21
CA LEU A 184 13.17 -14.26 -15.22
C LEU A 184 14.63 -13.81 -15.34
N GLY A 185 15.58 -14.75 -15.26
CA GLY A 185 17.01 -14.43 -15.08
C GLY A 185 17.62 -13.44 -16.08
N ASP A 186 17.09 -13.37 -17.30
CA ASP A 186 17.59 -12.51 -18.39
C ASP A 186 16.59 -11.44 -18.88
N GLY A 187 15.43 -11.28 -18.23
CA GLY A 187 14.48 -10.23 -18.60
C GLY A 187 13.05 -10.42 -18.13
N VAL A 188 12.17 -9.55 -18.62
CA VAL A 188 10.73 -9.59 -18.33
C VAL A 188 10.05 -10.64 -19.22
N SER A 189 9.32 -11.57 -18.61
CA SER A 189 8.65 -12.70 -19.25
C SER A 189 7.11 -12.55 -19.30
N GLY A 190 6.57 -11.49 -18.70
CA GLY A 190 5.14 -11.18 -18.72
C GLY A 190 4.76 -10.19 -17.63
N HIS A 191 3.46 -10.01 -17.40
CA HIS A 191 2.93 -9.18 -16.31
C HIS A 191 2.03 -10.00 -15.38
N LEU A 192 2.01 -9.61 -14.12
CA LEU A 192 1.18 -10.17 -13.07
C LEU A 192 0.25 -9.09 -12.56
N LEU A 193 -0.94 -9.50 -12.11
CA LEU A 193 -1.72 -8.68 -11.18
C LEU A 193 -1.55 -9.24 -9.78
N LEU A 194 -0.95 -8.46 -8.89
CA LEU A 194 -0.91 -8.76 -7.47
C LEU A 194 -2.22 -8.32 -6.83
N ILE A 195 -2.93 -9.27 -6.24
CA ILE A 195 -4.19 -9.05 -5.55
C ILE A 195 -3.90 -8.65 -4.10
N HIS A 196 -4.42 -7.49 -3.71
CA HIS A 196 -4.40 -7.00 -2.33
C HIS A 196 -5.83 -6.98 -1.77
N ILE A 197 -5.95 -7.22 -0.46
CA ILE A 197 -7.23 -7.29 0.24
C ILE A 197 -7.32 -6.11 1.20
N PRO A 198 -8.02 -5.02 0.83
CA PRO A 198 -8.31 -3.93 1.76
C PRO A 198 -9.07 -4.44 2.99
N PRO A 199 -8.82 -3.88 4.19
CA PRO A 199 -9.51 -4.24 5.42
C PRO A 199 -10.93 -3.63 5.49
N THR A 200 -11.65 -3.59 4.36
CA THR A 200 -12.97 -3.00 4.22
C THR A 200 -14.04 -4.09 4.14
N GLY A 201 -14.76 -4.27 5.25
CA GLY A 201 -15.86 -5.23 5.33
C GLY A 201 -15.46 -6.70 5.11
N PRO A 202 -16.46 -7.61 5.06
CA PRO A 202 -16.18 -9.03 4.89
C PRO A 202 -15.55 -9.33 3.53
N LEU A 203 -14.69 -10.36 3.49
CA LEU A 203 -14.18 -10.94 2.25
C LEU A 203 -15.25 -11.83 1.61
N ASP A 204 -16.35 -11.22 1.17
CA ASP A 204 -17.45 -11.94 0.53
C ASP A 204 -16.96 -12.67 -0.73
N VAL A 205 -17.43 -13.90 -0.92
CA VAL A 205 -16.94 -14.79 -1.99
C VAL A 205 -17.36 -14.25 -3.35
N GLN A 206 -18.62 -13.87 -3.51
CA GLN A 206 -19.14 -13.42 -4.80
C GLN A 206 -18.51 -12.08 -5.18
N ALA A 207 -18.45 -11.13 -4.25
CA ALA A 207 -17.79 -9.84 -4.49
C ALA A 207 -16.31 -10.02 -4.85
N SER A 208 -15.62 -10.96 -4.21
CA SER A 208 -14.22 -11.31 -4.49
C SER A 208 -14.03 -11.95 -5.88
N GLU A 209 -14.96 -12.78 -6.34
CA GLU A 209 -14.92 -13.38 -7.67
C GLU A 209 -15.22 -12.36 -8.76
N GLU A 210 -16.27 -11.55 -8.59
CA GLU A 210 -16.65 -10.48 -9.52
C GLU A 210 -15.55 -9.42 -9.67
N SER A 211 -14.93 -9.04 -8.55
CA SER A 211 -13.76 -8.17 -8.50
C SER A 211 -12.62 -8.69 -9.38
N VAL A 212 -12.28 -9.97 -9.26
CA VAL A 212 -11.22 -10.60 -10.05
C VAL A 212 -11.57 -10.67 -11.53
N ALA A 213 -12.77 -11.13 -11.87
CA ALA A 213 -13.21 -11.22 -13.25
C ALA A 213 -13.22 -9.84 -13.94
N THR A 214 -13.69 -8.82 -13.22
CA THR A 214 -13.69 -7.43 -13.70
C THR A 214 -12.28 -6.92 -13.93
N ALA A 215 -11.35 -7.18 -13.00
CA ALA A 215 -9.96 -6.77 -13.15
C ALA A 215 -9.31 -7.39 -14.40
N VAL A 216 -9.45 -8.71 -14.59
CA VAL A 216 -8.88 -9.42 -15.75
C VAL A 216 -9.33 -8.80 -17.07
N GLU A 217 -10.64 -8.56 -17.24
CA GLU A 217 -11.17 -7.97 -18.47
C GLU A 217 -10.80 -6.50 -18.63
N SER A 218 -10.72 -5.76 -17.52
CA SER A 218 -10.37 -4.34 -17.52
C SER A 218 -8.92 -4.12 -17.93
N PHE A 219 -7.98 -4.87 -17.33
CA PHE A 219 -6.55 -4.71 -17.63
C PHE A 219 -6.19 -5.14 -19.05
N LYS A 220 -6.88 -6.15 -19.63
CA LYS A 220 -6.76 -6.46 -21.08
C LYS A 220 -7.12 -5.28 -21.98
N ARG A 221 -8.01 -4.39 -21.53
CA ARG A 221 -8.46 -3.21 -22.28
C ARG A 221 -7.60 -1.98 -22.00
N TRP A 222 -7.28 -1.72 -20.74
CA TRP A 222 -6.55 -0.53 -20.33
C TRP A 222 -5.06 -0.64 -20.70
N TYR A 223 -4.49 -1.84 -20.57
CA TYR A 223 -3.07 -2.12 -20.81
C TYR A 223 -2.89 -3.35 -21.73
N PRO A 224 -3.36 -3.30 -22.99
CA PRO A 224 -3.24 -4.41 -23.92
C PRO A 224 -1.78 -4.78 -24.23
N GLU A 225 -0.83 -3.86 -24.01
CA GLU A 225 0.60 -4.07 -24.13
C GLU A 225 1.20 -4.88 -22.96
N GLU A 226 0.45 -5.11 -21.89
CA GLU A 226 0.87 -5.84 -20.70
C GLU A 226 0.05 -7.14 -20.54
N PRO A 227 0.34 -8.19 -21.35
CA PRO A 227 -0.39 -9.44 -21.27
C PRO A 227 -0.23 -10.07 -19.88
N ILE A 228 -1.36 -10.31 -19.23
CA ILE A 228 -1.42 -10.93 -17.90
C ILE A 228 -1.02 -12.40 -18.03
N ALA A 229 0.08 -12.76 -17.39
CA ALA A 229 0.59 -14.13 -17.32
C ALA A 229 0.02 -14.87 -16.10
N ALA A 230 -0.26 -14.17 -15.00
CA ALA A 230 -0.92 -14.75 -13.83
C ALA A 230 -1.49 -13.68 -12.89
N LEU A 231 -2.32 -14.14 -11.95
CA LEU A 231 -2.72 -13.37 -10.77
C LEU A 231 -2.11 -14.04 -9.54
N ALA A 232 -1.55 -13.25 -8.64
CA ALA A 232 -0.93 -13.74 -7.42
C ALA A 232 -1.36 -12.93 -6.21
N CYS A 233 -1.31 -13.52 -5.03
CA CYS A 233 -1.54 -12.84 -3.77
C CYS A 233 -0.45 -13.26 -2.78
N HIS A 234 0.12 -12.31 -2.05
CA HIS A 234 0.97 -12.60 -0.89
C HIS A 234 0.27 -12.06 0.36
N SER A 235 -0.10 -12.96 1.28
CA SER A 235 -0.83 -12.56 2.48
C SER A 235 -0.77 -13.64 3.56
N TRP A 236 -0.85 -13.21 4.82
CA TRP A 236 -1.17 -14.07 5.96
C TRP A 236 -2.48 -14.86 5.77
N LEU A 237 -3.44 -14.31 5.01
CA LEU A 237 -4.72 -14.98 4.69
C LEU A 237 -4.53 -16.31 3.96
N LEU A 238 -3.38 -16.51 3.32
CA LEU A 238 -3.05 -17.70 2.57
C LEU A 238 -2.31 -18.76 3.40
N ASP A 239 -2.07 -18.54 4.71
CA ASP A 239 -1.47 -19.54 5.60
C ASP A 239 -2.39 -20.74 5.84
N PRO A 240 -2.03 -21.97 5.41
CA PRO A 240 -2.84 -23.17 5.64
C PRO A 240 -3.08 -23.49 7.11
N GLN A 241 -2.22 -23.00 8.01
CA GLN A 241 -2.37 -23.21 9.46
C GLN A 241 -3.69 -22.61 9.99
N LEU A 242 -4.28 -21.64 9.30
CA LEU A 242 -5.57 -21.06 9.66
C LEU A 242 -6.71 -22.09 9.64
N ALA A 243 -6.60 -23.14 8.83
CA ALA A 243 -7.59 -24.20 8.73
C ALA A 243 -7.69 -25.07 9.99
N GLU A 244 -6.69 -25.05 10.87
CA GLU A 244 -6.75 -25.71 12.18
C GLU A 244 -7.74 -25.03 13.14
N TYR A 245 -8.06 -23.76 12.89
CA TYR A 245 -8.83 -22.90 13.81
C TYR A 245 -10.12 -22.37 13.20
N LEU A 246 -10.11 -22.05 11.91
CA LEU A 246 -11.25 -21.47 11.22
C LEU A 246 -12.16 -22.54 10.65
N ARG A 247 -13.46 -22.25 10.60
CA ARG A 247 -14.42 -23.16 10.00
C ARG A 247 -14.14 -23.32 8.49
N PRO A 248 -14.39 -24.51 7.91
CA PRO A 248 -14.20 -24.77 6.47
C PRO A 248 -15.03 -23.87 5.54
N ASP A 249 -16.10 -23.27 6.05
CA ASP A 249 -17.00 -22.37 5.34
C ASP A 249 -16.70 -20.88 5.57
N SER A 250 -15.69 -20.53 6.37
CA SER A 250 -15.28 -19.15 6.58
C SER A 250 -14.73 -18.51 5.29
N ASN A 251 -14.95 -17.20 5.15
CA ASN A 251 -14.54 -16.44 3.97
C ASN A 251 -13.04 -16.56 3.66
N ILE A 252 -12.19 -16.56 4.70
CA ILE A 252 -10.74 -16.71 4.56
C ILE A 252 -10.40 -18.07 3.94
N ILE A 253 -10.97 -19.15 4.46
CA ILE A 253 -10.71 -20.51 3.96
C ILE A 253 -11.26 -20.69 2.54
N ARG A 254 -12.41 -20.10 2.21
CA ARG A 254 -12.96 -20.12 0.85
C ARG A 254 -12.07 -19.35 -0.14
N PHE A 255 -11.57 -18.19 0.26
CA PHE A 255 -10.64 -17.40 -0.55
C PHE A 255 -9.33 -18.16 -0.80
N GLN A 256 -8.75 -18.72 0.26
CA GLN A 256 -7.50 -19.48 0.21
C GLN A 256 -7.55 -20.65 -0.78
N ARG A 257 -8.67 -21.38 -0.84
CA ARG A 257 -8.85 -22.54 -1.73
C ARG A 257 -8.78 -22.23 -3.23
N ARG A 258 -8.82 -20.94 -3.61
CA ARG A 258 -8.70 -20.51 -5.00
C ARG A 258 -7.25 -20.45 -5.47
N PHE A 259 -6.28 -20.60 -4.58
CA PHE A 259 -4.86 -20.41 -4.87
C PHE A 259 -4.06 -21.70 -4.77
N ASP A 260 -3.15 -21.90 -5.73
CA ASP A 260 -2.04 -22.84 -5.63
C ASP A 260 -0.88 -22.16 -4.91
N LEU A 261 -0.53 -22.65 -3.72
CA LEU A 261 0.52 -22.04 -2.91
C LEU A 261 1.91 -22.40 -3.41
N LEU A 262 2.79 -21.41 -3.45
CA LEU A 262 4.22 -21.63 -3.61
C LEU A 262 4.80 -22.31 -2.35
N PRO A 263 5.92 -23.05 -2.50
CA PRO A 263 6.65 -23.58 -1.36
C PRO A 263 7.02 -22.45 -0.39
N LEU A 264 6.79 -22.67 0.91
CA LEU A 264 7.26 -21.76 1.94
C LEU A 264 8.79 -21.86 2.00
N LEU A 265 9.45 -20.73 1.79
CA LEU A 265 10.88 -20.59 2.06
C LEU A 265 11.08 -20.29 3.55
N THR A 266 12.23 -20.68 4.10
CA THR A 266 12.59 -20.32 5.47
C THR A 266 12.67 -18.79 5.58
N PRO A 267 11.83 -18.15 6.41
CA PRO A 267 11.88 -16.71 6.56
C PRO A 267 13.17 -16.30 7.28
N GLU A 268 13.71 -15.13 6.93
CA GLU A 268 14.84 -14.54 7.64
C GLU A 268 14.44 -14.15 9.07
N ASP A 269 13.21 -13.66 9.23
CA ASP A 269 12.59 -13.34 10.51
C ASP A 269 11.28 -14.13 10.67
N GLN A 270 11.26 -15.08 11.61
CA GLN A 270 10.08 -15.92 11.87
C GLN A 270 8.90 -15.13 12.45
N SER A 271 9.13 -13.95 13.03
CA SER A 271 8.09 -13.10 13.61
C SER A 271 7.41 -12.18 12.61
N GLU A 272 7.88 -12.13 11.36
CA GLU A 272 7.34 -11.21 10.35
C GLU A 272 5.86 -11.48 10.07
N GLY A 273 5.48 -12.76 9.86
CA GLY A 273 4.09 -13.14 9.60
C GLY A 273 3.18 -12.93 10.81
N ASP A 274 3.70 -13.08 12.03
CA ASP A 274 2.96 -12.78 13.26
C ASP A 274 2.60 -11.29 13.35
N ARG A 275 3.59 -10.44 13.09
CA ARG A 275 3.45 -8.98 13.05
C ARG A 275 2.51 -8.56 11.92
N GLU A 276 2.59 -9.20 10.76
CA GLU A 276 1.68 -8.92 9.65
C GLU A 276 0.24 -9.28 10.00
N LEU A 277 -0.02 -10.46 10.57
CA LEU A 277 -1.37 -10.88 10.95
C LEU A 277 -1.94 -10.01 12.07
N MET A 278 -1.12 -9.59 13.04
CA MET A 278 -1.53 -8.64 14.08
C MET A 278 -1.92 -7.28 13.49
N ARG A 279 -1.10 -6.75 12.58
CA ARG A 279 -1.34 -5.43 11.95
C ARG A 279 -2.52 -5.44 11.00
N LEU A 280 -2.59 -6.41 10.09
CA LEU A 280 -3.55 -6.40 8.99
C LEU A 280 -4.81 -7.21 9.31
N GLY A 281 -4.67 -8.33 10.01
CA GLY A 281 -5.78 -9.20 10.38
C GLY A 281 -6.52 -8.74 11.62
N LEU A 282 -5.78 -8.38 12.68
CA LEU A 282 -6.37 -7.93 13.94
C LEU A 282 -6.51 -6.41 14.04
N GLN A 283 -5.84 -5.66 13.16
CA GLN A 283 -5.82 -4.19 13.15
C GLN A 283 -5.34 -3.61 14.49
N LEU A 284 -4.33 -4.26 15.09
CA LEU A 284 -3.73 -3.84 16.35
C LEU A 284 -2.37 -3.17 16.11
N PRO A 285 -1.93 -2.25 16.98
CA PRO A 285 -0.56 -1.75 16.99
C PRO A 285 0.42 -2.91 17.16
N VAL A 286 1.55 -2.84 16.45
CA VAL A 286 2.57 -3.90 16.46
C VAL A 286 3.86 -3.38 17.06
N PRO A 287 4.43 -4.07 18.07
CA PRO A 287 5.72 -3.69 18.65
C PRO A 287 6.89 -4.00 17.71
N ASP A 288 8.06 -3.44 18.03
CA ASP A 288 9.30 -3.78 17.33
C ASP A 288 9.81 -5.16 17.79
N GLY A 289 10.04 -6.07 16.85
CA GLY A 289 10.57 -7.41 17.11
C GLY A 289 9.51 -8.47 17.39
N ALA A 290 9.93 -9.58 18.02
CA ALA A 290 9.04 -10.69 18.33
C ALA A 290 8.01 -10.32 19.41
N LEU A 291 6.79 -10.85 19.28
CA LEU A 291 5.70 -10.58 20.21
C LEU A 291 5.96 -11.25 21.56
N THR A 292 5.75 -10.50 22.63
CA THR A 292 5.90 -10.94 24.02
C THR A 292 4.58 -11.46 24.59
N GLU A 293 4.61 -12.13 25.76
CA GLU A 293 3.36 -12.53 26.42
C GLU A 293 2.49 -11.36 26.86
N GLU A 294 3.08 -10.20 27.12
CA GLU A 294 2.32 -8.98 27.41
C GLU A 294 1.53 -8.54 26.18
N ASP A 295 2.16 -8.56 25.00
CA ASP A 295 1.49 -8.26 23.72
C ASP A 295 0.34 -9.24 23.47
N LEU A 296 0.57 -10.55 23.67
CA LEU A 296 -0.45 -11.59 23.48
C LEU A 296 -1.59 -11.49 24.49
N ALA A 297 -1.31 -11.09 25.74
CA ALA A 297 -2.34 -10.85 26.75
C ALA A 297 -3.24 -9.66 26.42
N GLY A 298 -2.72 -8.68 25.66
CA GLY A 298 -3.46 -7.51 25.20
C GLY A 298 -4.38 -7.76 23.99
N VAL A 299 -4.27 -8.90 23.31
CA VAL A 299 -5.09 -9.21 22.12
C VAL A 299 -6.54 -9.54 22.55
N PRO A 300 -7.57 -8.80 22.07
CA PRO A 300 -8.97 -9.10 22.37
C PRO A 300 -9.35 -10.53 21.99
N GLN A 301 -10.33 -11.15 22.64
CA GLN A 301 -10.66 -12.57 22.43
C GLN A 301 -12.06 -12.79 21.83
N ASP A 302 -12.63 -11.76 21.19
CA ASP A 302 -14.03 -11.74 20.75
C ASP A 302 -14.28 -12.63 19.52
N SER A 303 -13.31 -12.70 18.61
CA SER A 303 -13.40 -13.47 17.37
C SER A 303 -12.57 -14.76 17.41
N THR A 304 -12.95 -15.74 16.57
CA THR A 304 -12.17 -16.97 16.40
C THR A 304 -10.75 -16.69 15.92
N LEU A 305 -10.56 -15.73 15.02
CA LEU A 305 -9.24 -15.37 14.51
C LEU A 305 -8.32 -14.83 15.61
N GLN A 306 -8.84 -13.95 16.48
CA GLN A 306 -8.04 -13.44 17.60
C GLN A 306 -7.64 -14.53 18.60
N ARG A 307 -8.57 -15.44 18.94
CA ARG A 307 -8.27 -16.59 19.81
C ARG A 307 -7.26 -17.55 19.17
N ALA A 308 -7.39 -17.78 17.86
CA ALA A 308 -6.48 -18.60 17.07
C ALA A 308 -5.06 -18.02 17.09
N PHE A 309 -4.93 -16.72 16.83
CA PHE A 309 -3.65 -16.01 16.85
C PHE A 309 -2.90 -16.22 18.16
N VAL A 310 -3.53 -15.91 19.30
CA VAL A 310 -2.91 -16.05 20.63
C VAL A 310 -2.58 -17.51 20.95
N THR A 311 -3.50 -18.43 20.65
CA THR A 311 -3.31 -19.87 20.92
C THR A 311 -2.16 -20.45 20.10
N HIS A 312 -2.02 -20.05 18.85
CA HIS A 312 -0.95 -20.50 17.95
C HIS A 312 0.42 -20.03 18.44
N LEU A 313 0.56 -18.75 18.77
CA LEU A 313 1.82 -18.19 19.25
C LEU A 313 2.23 -18.78 20.61
N ARG A 314 1.27 -18.97 21.53
CA ARG A 314 1.53 -19.63 22.82
C ARG A 314 1.93 -21.10 22.71
N SER A 315 1.66 -21.74 21.57
CA SER A 315 2.14 -23.10 21.29
C SER A 315 3.58 -23.13 20.77
N GLY A 316 4.25 -21.97 20.66
CA GLY A 316 5.61 -21.86 20.12
C GLY A 316 5.64 -21.95 18.58
N ARG A 317 4.52 -21.70 17.91
CA ARG A 317 4.40 -21.69 16.45
C ARG A 317 4.31 -20.25 15.92
N HIS A 318 4.49 -20.08 14.63
CA HIS A 318 4.47 -18.79 13.94
C HIS A 318 3.51 -18.82 12.75
N TRP A 319 2.90 -17.67 12.47
CA TRP A 319 2.13 -17.41 11.26
C TRP A 319 3.05 -16.96 10.13
N TYR A 320 2.67 -17.27 8.89
CA TYR A 320 3.48 -16.95 7.72
C TYR A 320 2.69 -16.20 6.65
N GLY A 321 3.31 -15.16 6.08
CA GLY A 321 2.89 -14.63 4.79
C GLY A 321 3.12 -15.68 3.71
N ARG A 322 2.07 -16.05 2.96
CA ARG A 322 2.17 -17.05 1.88
C ARG A 322 1.85 -16.43 0.54
N THR A 323 2.60 -16.84 -0.48
CA THR A 323 2.31 -16.50 -1.87
C THR A 323 1.52 -17.62 -2.53
N GLY A 324 0.40 -17.26 -3.15
CA GLY A 324 -0.41 -18.16 -3.96
C GLY A 324 -0.66 -17.61 -5.36
N MET A 325 -0.70 -18.50 -6.34
CA MET A 325 -1.14 -18.22 -7.70
C MET A 325 -2.63 -18.54 -7.82
N LEU A 326 -3.43 -17.58 -8.27
CA LEU A 326 -4.86 -17.81 -8.45
C LEU A 326 -5.08 -18.86 -9.54
N THR A 327 -5.99 -19.80 -9.29
CA THR A 327 -6.35 -20.87 -10.24
C THR A 327 -7.62 -20.52 -11.02
N GLY A 328 -7.74 -21.00 -12.25
CA GLY A 328 -8.98 -20.89 -13.05
C GLY A 328 -9.46 -19.47 -13.34
N TRP A 329 -8.53 -18.52 -13.53
CA TRP A 329 -8.86 -17.11 -13.79
C TRP A 329 -8.91 -16.75 -15.28
N ASN A 330 -8.42 -17.64 -16.16
CA ASN A 330 -8.26 -17.43 -17.60
C ASN A 330 -9.28 -18.18 -18.45
#